data_AF-A0A920HDY4-F1
#
_entry.id   AF-A0A920HDY4-F1
#
_cell.length_a   1.000
_cell.length_b   1.000
_cell.length_c   1.000
_cell.angle_alpha   90.00
_cell.angle_beta   90.00
_cell.angle_gamma   90.00
#
_symmetry.space_group_name_H-M   'P 1'
#
loop_
_entity.id
_entity.type
_entity.pdbx_description
1 polymer ?
#
loop_
_entity_poly.entity_id
_entity_poly.type
_entity_poly.pdbx_seq_one_letter_code
_entity_poly.pdbx_strand_id
1 'polypeptide(L)'
;MIKDYFISLSDFKEFVNELNNNSLGRNIVINGIDDFDLDQSFDLAIFSINDLQIDQENLSDYTKKIRKKIYSLSNGGWNLKILDLGIFNKGNQHSDSQFAINEILNQLSILKVKALVINLGNNLLF
;
A
#
# COMPACT_ATOMS: atom_id res chain seq x y z
N MET A 1 9.73 12.56 -2.50
CA MET A 1 8.27 12.59 -2.21
C MET A 1 7.85 11.24 -1.67
N ILE A 2 6.74 11.12 -0.92
CA ILE A 2 6.37 9.85 -0.26
C ILE A 2 6.29 8.66 -1.24
N LYS A 3 5.93 8.92 -2.51
CA LYS A 3 5.92 7.96 -3.63
C LYS A 3 7.25 7.22 -3.81
N ASP A 4 8.38 7.88 -3.57
CA ASP A 4 9.72 7.34 -3.85
C ASP A 4 10.11 6.22 -2.87
N TYR A 5 9.43 6.12 -1.73
CA TYR A 5 9.61 5.02 -0.79
C TYR A 5 8.93 3.72 -1.25
N PHE A 6 8.20 3.73 -2.36
CA PHE A 6 7.38 2.60 -2.77
C PHE A 6 7.65 2.16 -4.20
N ILE A 7 7.71 0.84 -4.38
CA ILE A 7 7.57 0.21 -5.68
C ILE A 7 6.10 0.32 -6.06
N SER A 8 5.83 0.99 -7.19
CA SER A 8 4.49 1.19 -7.74
C SER A 8 3.82 -0.13 -8.14
N LEU A 9 2.48 -0.14 -8.15
CA LEU A 9 1.65 -1.28 -8.57
C LEU A 9 1.15 -1.12 -10.00
N SER A 10 1.98 -0.59 -10.89
CA SER A 10 1.61 -0.39 -12.31
C SER A 10 1.20 -1.69 -13.01
N ASP A 11 1.71 -2.84 -12.56
CA ASP A 11 1.34 -4.18 -13.02
C ASP A 11 -0.09 -4.61 -12.63
N PHE A 12 -0.77 -3.88 -11.74
CA PHE A 12 -2.16 -4.16 -11.36
C PHE A 12 -3.18 -3.58 -12.33
N LYS A 13 -2.78 -2.73 -13.28
CA LYS A 13 -3.69 -1.97 -14.14
C LYS A 13 -4.70 -2.84 -14.87
N GLU A 14 -4.24 -3.93 -15.47
CA GLU A 14 -5.12 -4.87 -16.19
C GLU A 14 -6.13 -5.53 -15.25
N PHE A 15 -5.65 -6.08 -14.12
CA PHE A 15 -6.50 -6.69 -13.10
C PHE A 15 -7.57 -5.72 -12.58
N VAL A 16 -7.20 -4.48 -12.26
CA VAL A 16 -8.12 -3.44 -11.77
C VAL A 16 -9.19 -3.11 -12.81
N ASN A 17 -8.80 -3.06 -14.09
CA ASN A 17 -9.74 -2.81 -15.19
C ASN A 17 -10.74 -3.95 -15.43
N GLU A 18 -10.41 -5.18 -15.02
CA GLU A 18 -11.30 -6.34 -15.10
C GLU A 18 -12.24 -6.49 -13.89
N LEU A 19 -11.96 -5.77 -12.79
CA LEU A 19 -12.80 -5.84 -11.61
C LEU A 19 -14.23 -5.35 -11.89
N ASN A 20 -15.20 -5.97 -11.22
CA ASN A 20 -16.58 -5.48 -11.20
C ASN A 20 -16.62 -4.02 -10.71
N ASN A 21 -17.48 -3.19 -11.30
CA ASN A 21 -17.61 -1.76 -10.95
C ASN A 21 -17.96 -1.51 -9.47
N ASN A 22 -18.62 -2.48 -8.81
CA ASN A 22 -18.98 -2.40 -7.39
C ASN A 22 -17.90 -3.00 -6.47
N SER A 23 -16.73 -3.38 -7.00
CA SER A 23 -15.62 -3.86 -6.19
C SER A 23 -14.91 -2.71 -5.49
N LEU A 24 -14.33 -2.97 -4.32
CA LEU A 24 -13.59 -2.01 -3.53
C LEU A 24 -12.39 -1.45 -4.32
N GLY A 25 -11.70 -2.29 -5.09
CA GLY A 25 -10.51 -1.92 -5.87
C GLY A 25 -10.77 -0.86 -6.94
N ARG A 26 -12.03 -0.65 -7.36
CA ARG A 26 -12.40 0.45 -8.28
C ARG A 26 -12.42 1.82 -7.62
N ASN A 27 -12.46 1.87 -6.29
CA ASN A 27 -12.51 3.09 -5.49
C ASN A 27 -11.20 3.38 -4.74
N ILE A 28 -10.16 2.56 -4.98
CA ILE A 28 -8.82 2.78 -4.43
C ILE A 28 -8.02 3.57 -5.45
N VAL A 29 -7.39 4.66 -5.01
CA VAL A 29 -6.35 5.36 -5.78
C VAL A 29 -5.05 4.57 -5.65
N ILE A 30 -4.43 4.17 -6.76
CA ILE A 30 -3.30 3.23 -6.75
C ILE A 30 -2.04 3.87 -7.33
N ASN A 31 -0.96 3.86 -6.55
CA ASN A 31 0.35 4.34 -7.00
C ASN A 31 0.86 3.53 -8.21
N GLY A 32 1.09 4.21 -9.34
CA GLY A 32 1.51 3.62 -10.61
C GLY A 32 0.37 3.37 -11.60
N ILE A 33 -0.88 3.56 -11.20
CA ILE A 33 -2.05 3.50 -12.08
C ILE A 33 -2.70 4.88 -12.17
N ASP A 34 -2.91 5.51 -11.02
CA ASP A 34 -3.55 6.80 -10.87
C ASP A 34 -2.52 7.88 -10.53
N ASP A 35 -2.83 9.11 -10.93
CA ASP A 35 -2.11 10.27 -10.40
C ASP A 35 -2.73 10.69 -9.07
N PHE A 36 -1.87 11.06 -8.11
CA PHE A 36 -2.31 11.44 -6.77
C PHE A 36 -1.29 12.34 -6.09
N ASP A 37 -1.77 13.24 -5.24
CA ASP A 37 -0.96 13.93 -4.25
C ASP A 37 -1.48 13.55 -2.87
N LEU A 38 -0.59 13.13 -1.97
CA LEU A 38 -1.00 12.76 -0.62
C LEU A 38 -1.40 14.02 0.15
N ASP A 39 -2.67 14.07 0.57
CA ASP A 39 -3.25 15.15 1.35
C ASP A 39 -4.25 14.62 2.40
N GLN A 40 -4.96 15.55 3.06
CA GLN A 40 -5.95 15.24 4.11
C GLN A 40 -7.30 14.72 3.55
N SER A 41 -7.45 14.62 2.22
CA SER A 41 -8.70 14.10 1.63
C SER A 41 -8.78 12.58 1.68
N PHE A 42 -7.65 11.89 1.91
CA PHE A 42 -7.60 10.44 2.09
C PHE A 42 -7.94 10.05 3.52
N ASP A 43 -8.67 8.96 3.68
CA ASP A 43 -9.02 8.41 5.00
C ASP A 43 -8.06 7.28 5.41
N LEU A 44 -7.60 6.51 4.41
CA LEU A 44 -6.80 5.31 4.60
C LEU A 44 -5.70 5.20 3.55
N ALA A 45 -4.49 4.93 3.99
CA ALA A 45 -3.37 4.52 3.14
C ALA A 45 -3.01 3.05 3.40
N ILE A 46 -2.89 2.28 2.33
CA ILE A 46 -2.45 0.89 2.35
C ILE A 46 -1.02 0.85 1.83
N PHE A 47 -0.16 0.09 2.50
CA PHE A 47 1.13 -0.30 1.94
C PHE A 47 1.58 -1.63 2.52
N SER A 48 2.55 -2.27 1.86
CA SER A 48 3.12 -3.51 2.35
C SER A 48 4.61 -3.38 2.63
N ILE A 49 5.10 -4.16 3.59
CA ILE A 49 6.53 -4.23 3.92
C ILE A 49 7.00 -5.66 3.66
N ASN A 50 8.11 -5.80 2.93
CA ASN A 50 8.75 -7.08 2.67
C ASN A 50 9.92 -7.26 3.65
N ASP A 51 9.84 -8.26 4.52
CA ASP A 51 10.90 -8.59 5.49
C ASP A 51 12.12 -9.22 4.78
N LEU A 52 13.31 -9.07 5.36
CA LEU A 52 14.62 -9.44 4.81
C LEU A 52 14.86 -10.97 4.78
N GLN A 53 14.11 -11.74 5.57
CA GLN A 53 14.39 -13.16 5.81
C GLN A 53 13.66 -14.13 4.87
N ILE A 54 12.75 -13.63 4.04
CA ILE A 54 12.00 -14.42 3.06
C ILE A 54 12.37 -13.90 1.66
N ASP A 55 12.54 -14.81 0.69
CA ASP A 55 12.85 -14.44 -0.69
C ASP A 55 11.90 -13.34 -1.21
N GLN A 56 12.48 -12.25 -1.71
CA GLN A 56 11.76 -11.03 -2.07
C GLN A 56 10.70 -11.26 -3.18
N GLU A 57 10.99 -12.17 -4.11
CA GLU A 57 10.06 -12.55 -5.18
C GLU A 57 8.79 -13.21 -4.61
N ASN A 58 8.95 -14.15 -3.68
CA ASN A 58 7.83 -14.84 -3.05
C ASN A 58 6.96 -13.88 -2.20
N LEU A 59 7.58 -12.96 -1.46
CA LEU A 59 6.86 -11.96 -0.64
C LEU A 59 6.04 -10.98 -1.50
N SER A 60 6.63 -10.46 -2.58
CA SER A 60 5.92 -9.60 -3.52
C SER A 60 4.67 -10.31 -4.03
N ASP A 61 4.78 -11.58 -4.40
CA ASP A 61 3.65 -12.39 -4.87
C ASP A 61 2.55 -12.55 -3.81
N TYR A 62 2.89 -12.76 -2.55
CA TYR A 62 1.86 -12.88 -1.49
C TYR A 62 1.16 -11.56 -1.19
N THR A 63 1.89 -10.44 -1.07
CA THR A 63 1.26 -9.13 -0.84
C THR A 63 0.35 -8.75 -2.01
N LYS A 64 0.77 -9.09 -3.24
CA LYS A 64 -0.05 -8.92 -4.46
C LYS A 64 -1.29 -9.81 -4.43
N LYS A 65 -1.18 -11.08 -4.00
CA LYS A 65 -2.34 -11.98 -3.84
C LYS A 65 -3.34 -11.44 -2.80
N ILE A 66 -2.86 -10.92 -1.67
CA ILE A 66 -3.70 -10.28 -0.64
C ILE A 66 -4.41 -9.06 -1.23
N ARG A 67 -3.69 -8.17 -1.93
CA ARG A 67 -4.28 -7.01 -2.61
C ARG A 67 -5.36 -7.42 -3.60
N LYS A 68 -5.11 -8.43 -4.45
CA LYS A 68 -6.13 -8.94 -5.37
C LYS A 68 -7.40 -9.36 -4.63
N LYS A 69 -7.28 -10.03 -3.47
CA LYS A 69 -8.44 -10.39 -2.65
C LYS A 69 -9.15 -9.16 -2.05
N ILE A 70 -8.41 -8.19 -1.50
CA ILE A 70 -8.96 -6.95 -0.95
C ILE A 70 -9.70 -6.17 -2.05
N TYR A 71 -9.06 -6.00 -3.21
CA TYR A 71 -9.60 -5.23 -4.32
C TYR A 71 -10.86 -5.88 -4.91
N SER A 72 -10.97 -7.21 -4.86
CA SER A 72 -12.17 -7.95 -5.28
C SER A 72 -13.31 -7.97 -4.26
N LEU A 73 -13.14 -7.45 -3.04
CA LEU A 73 -14.25 -7.31 -2.09
C LEU A 73 -15.32 -6.39 -2.66
N SER A 74 -16.57 -6.54 -2.23
CA SER A 74 -17.60 -5.55 -2.56
C SER A 74 -17.30 -4.22 -1.85
N ASN A 75 -17.60 -3.10 -2.49
CA ASN A 75 -17.40 -1.77 -1.89
C ASN A 75 -18.24 -1.54 -0.62
N GLY A 76 -19.26 -2.36 -0.37
CA GLY A 76 -20.02 -2.38 0.88
C GLY A 76 -20.78 -1.08 1.23
N GLY A 77 -20.81 -0.10 0.32
CA GLY A 77 -21.33 1.24 0.59
C GLY A 77 -20.39 2.11 1.44
N TRP A 78 -19.13 1.72 1.61
CA TRP A 78 -18.16 2.51 2.36
C TRP A 78 -17.83 3.79 1.59
N ASN A 79 -17.93 4.93 2.27
CA ASN A 79 -17.51 6.22 1.74
C ASN A 79 -16.13 6.56 2.31
N LEU A 80 -15.12 5.79 1.92
CA LEU A 80 -13.72 5.97 2.32
C LEU A 80 -12.89 6.27 1.08
N LYS A 81 -12.05 7.31 1.14
CA LYS A 81 -11.06 7.59 0.13
C LYS A 81 -9.77 6.86 0.49
N ILE A 82 -9.48 5.78 -0.25
CA ILE A 82 -8.37 4.89 0.03
C ILE A 82 -7.25 5.12 -0.99
N LEU A 83 -6.01 5.17 -0.51
CA LEU A 83 -4.79 5.21 -1.31
C LEU A 83 -3.98 3.93 -1.09
N ASP A 84 -3.57 3.22 -2.13
CA ASP A 84 -2.53 2.18 -2.03
C ASP A 84 -1.20 2.75 -2.52
N LEU A 85 -0.28 2.96 -1.58
CA LEU A 85 1.05 3.48 -1.84
C LEU A 85 1.95 2.45 -2.52
N GLY A 86 1.65 1.15 -2.39
CA GLY A 86 2.39 0.06 -3.00
C GLY A 86 3.28 -0.71 -2.03
N ILE A 87 4.40 -1.22 -2.54
CA ILE A 87 5.31 -2.09 -1.78
C ILE A 87 6.49 -1.26 -1.31
N PHE A 88 6.69 -1.16 0.01
CA PHE A 88 7.78 -0.38 0.58
C PHE A 88 9.13 -0.87 0.07
N ASN A 89 9.93 0.07 -0.45
CA ASN A 89 11.27 -0.18 -0.93
C ASN A 89 12.24 -0.14 0.26
N LYS A 90 12.85 -1.29 0.55
CA LYS A 90 13.75 -1.41 1.70
C LYS A 90 14.97 -0.50 1.57
N GLY A 91 15.42 0.02 2.71
CA GLY A 91 16.72 0.67 2.82
C GLY A 91 17.87 -0.35 2.80
N ASN A 92 19.11 0.17 2.72
CA ASN A 92 20.31 -0.67 2.75
C ASN A 92 20.51 -1.35 4.11
N GLN A 93 20.15 -0.66 5.18
CA GLN A 93 20.18 -1.16 6.55
C GLN A 93 18.77 -1.25 7.15
N HIS A 94 18.64 -2.05 8.22
CA HIS A 94 17.39 -2.14 8.98
C HIS A 94 16.98 -0.77 9.55
N SER A 95 17.94 -0.02 10.09
CA SER A 95 17.74 1.33 10.62
C SER A 95 17.20 2.30 9.56
N ASP A 96 17.68 2.21 8.32
CA ASP A 96 17.22 3.06 7.22
C ASP A 96 15.74 2.80 6.93
N SER A 97 15.36 1.52 6.91
CA SER A 97 13.97 1.10 6.69
C SER A 97 13.07 1.56 7.83
N GLN A 98 13.51 1.42 9.08
CA GLN A 98 12.76 1.91 10.26
C GLN A 98 12.58 3.42 10.23
N PHE A 99 13.63 4.17 9.92
CA PHE A 99 13.56 5.62 9.80
C PHE A 99 12.55 6.04 8.73
N ALA A 100 12.64 5.45 7.53
CA ALA A 100 11.72 5.77 6.43
C ALA A 100 10.26 5.43 6.76
N ILE A 101 10.01 4.28 7.40
CA ILE A 101 8.66 3.89 7.84
C ILE A 101 8.13 4.88 8.89
N ASN A 102 8.96 5.30 9.86
CA ASN A 102 8.57 6.29 10.85
C ASN A 102 8.20 7.63 10.19
N GLU A 103 8.97 8.07 9.20
CA GLU A 103 8.67 9.29 8.43
C GLU A 103 7.34 9.15 7.66
N ILE A 104 7.09 8.02 7.01
CA ILE A 104 5.82 7.73 6.33
C ILE A 104 4.65 7.79 7.32
N LEU A 105 4.76 7.09 8.46
CA LEU A 105 3.70 7.04 9.48
C LEU A 105 3.47 8.42 10.11
N ASN A 106 4.52 9.20 10.33
CA ASN A 106 4.42 10.57 10.84
C ASN A 106 3.68 11.48 9.84
N GLN A 107 4.02 11.41 8.55
CA GLN A 107 3.32 12.17 7.50
C GLN A 107 1.84 11.79 7.43
N LEU A 108 1.51 10.50 7.42
CA LEU A 108 0.12 10.03 7.44
C LEU A 108 -0.62 10.51 8.69
N SER A 109 0.03 10.46 9.85
CA SER A 109 -0.53 10.93 11.13
C SER A 109 -0.84 12.43 11.12
N ILE A 110 0.09 13.27 10.63
CA ILE A 110 -0.10 14.72 10.48
C ILE A 110 -1.31 15.01 9.58
N LEU A 111 -1.46 14.24 8.51
CA LEU A 111 -2.60 14.34 7.58
C LEU A 111 -3.87 13.66 8.07
N LYS A 112 -3.82 12.99 9.24
CA LYS A 112 -4.90 12.19 9.84
C LYS A 112 -5.35 10.99 8.98
N VAL A 113 -4.52 10.56 8.05
CA VAL A 113 -4.73 9.37 7.22
C VAL A 113 -4.36 8.13 8.04
N LYS A 114 -5.26 7.14 8.13
CA LYS A 114 -4.96 5.88 8.83
C LYS A 114 -4.06 5.01 7.95
N ALA A 115 -3.15 4.26 8.58
CA ALA A 115 -2.29 3.32 7.88
C ALA A 115 -2.81 1.88 8.05
N LEU A 116 -2.98 1.17 6.95
CA LEU A 116 -3.12 -0.29 6.91
C LEU A 116 -1.84 -0.89 6.33
N VAL A 117 -1.07 -1.54 7.19
CA VAL A 117 0.22 -2.13 6.82
C VAL A 117 0.06 -3.62 6.62
N ILE A 118 0.28 -4.08 5.38
CA ILE A 118 0.33 -5.52 5.05
C ILE A 118 1.75 -6.00 5.31
N ASN A 119 1.95 -6.70 6.41
CA ASN A 119 3.22 -7.32 6.77
C ASN A 119 3.09 -8.84 6.77
N LEU A 120 4.03 -9.52 6.13
CA LEU A 120 4.11 -10.98 6.05
C LEU A 120 5.25 -11.58 6.90
N GLY A 121 6.07 -10.73 7.52
CA GLY A 121 7.15 -11.12 8.44
C GLY A 121 6.72 -11.02 9.91
N ASN A 122 7.44 -11.73 10.77
CA ASN A 122 7.13 -11.80 12.20
C ASN A 122 7.73 -10.65 13.02
N ASN A 123 8.56 -9.79 12.40
CA ASN A 123 9.50 -8.93 13.13
C ASN A 123 9.39 -7.43 12.81
N LEU A 124 8.18 -6.91 12.61
CA LEU A 124 7.97 -5.46 12.61
C LEU A 124 7.38 -5.02 13.94
N LEU A 125 8.27 -4.59 14.83
CA LEU A 125 7.92 -3.73 15.95
C LEU A 125 8.23 -2.29 15.51
N PHE A 126 7.16 -1.49 15.37
CA PHE A 126 7.24 -0.03 15.31
C PHE A 126 6.92 0.52 16.70
#